data_AF-U6GZV7-F1
#
_entry.id   AF-U6GZV7-F1
#
_cell.length_a   1.000
_cell.length_b   1.000
_cell.length_c   1.000
_cell.angle_alpha   90.00
_cell.angle_beta   90.00
_cell.angle_gamma   90.00
#
_symmetry.space_group_name_H-M   'P 1'
#
loop_
_entity.id
_entity.type
_entity.pdbx_description
1 polymer ?
#
loop_
_entity_poly.entity_id
_entity_poly.type
_entity_poly.pdbx_seq_one_letter_code
_entity_poly.pdbx_strand_id
1 'polypeptide(L)'
;MIEVLGLSLGWICLGLVFAAVVAAAGYLLQQEGRRGRESELLLAEAADNSSSSSSSSRAPLKEIQEYEEARRQLFNKLLQQQQVQEEEEYISIEELQQQEDSVSCSSSSNNTSSSSSSSNSSSSSSSRITTPTPWQRRITDAEDRKKLKLLLMRRALANIPRWLSISSASNTKYRLYKHGLLQQQYWCCFLQQQEDLNKELKLIKDEAEAIERHWGETILRDVILLHRLGETQKQRHKIQQQQQQQQEMQQQQQQQQQEMQMQQQQKQQQQQQQEMQKGGQSKHMEIQKQQQVQQQTQHQKQQQQQQQQQQRQRQQQQQQQREAKTNRGDKGEGTQHKQTNKKKQ
;
A
#
# COMPACT_ATOMS: atom_id res chain seq x y z
N MET A 1 -53.93 -36.17 -40.48
CA MET A 1 -54.10 -35.78 -39.06
C MET A 1 -52.77 -35.32 -38.48
N ILE A 2 -52.24 -34.19 -38.98
CA ILE A 2 -51.36 -33.26 -38.26
C ILE A 2 -51.60 -31.89 -38.92
N GLU A 3 -52.63 -31.17 -38.48
CA GLU A 3 -52.85 -29.77 -38.88
C GLU A 3 -51.87 -28.91 -38.07
N VAL A 4 -50.62 -28.81 -38.55
CA VAL A 4 -49.64 -27.89 -37.98
C VAL A 4 -49.98 -26.48 -38.49
N LEU A 5 -50.81 -25.80 -37.70
CA LEU A 5 -50.82 -24.35 -37.46
C LEU A 5 -50.23 -23.48 -38.57
N GLY A 6 -51.12 -22.81 -39.32
CA GLY A 6 -50.80 -21.72 -40.23
C GLY A 6 -50.29 -20.46 -39.51
N LEU A 7 -49.12 -20.56 -38.89
CA LEU A 7 -48.33 -19.40 -38.48
C LEU A 7 -47.86 -18.71 -39.75
N SER A 8 -48.58 -17.67 -40.15
CA SER A 8 -48.16 -16.78 -41.24
C SER A 8 -46.71 -16.36 -41.01
N LEU A 9 -45.89 -16.48 -42.06
CA LEU A 9 -44.48 -16.09 -42.08
C LEU A 9 -44.25 -14.67 -41.50
N GLY A 10 -45.25 -13.80 -41.60
CA GLY A 10 -45.24 -12.46 -41.00
C GLY A 10 -45.11 -12.47 -39.47
N TRP A 11 -45.76 -13.40 -38.77
CA TRP A 11 -45.66 -13.51 -37.30
C TRP A 11 -44.28 -14.01 -36.84
N ILE A 12 -43.65 -14.88 -37.64
CA ILE A 12 -42.28 -15.34 -37.38
C ILE A 12 -41.29 -14.18 -37.54
N CYS A 13 -41.42 -13.39 -38.62
CA CYS A 13 -40.59 -12.21 -38.82
C CYS A 13 -40.79 -11.16 -37.71
N LEU A 14 -42.04 -10.89 -37.30
CA LEU A 14 -42.34 -9.98 -36.18
C LEU A 14 -41.72 -10.47 -34.87
N GLY A 15 -41.82 -11.76 -34.58
CA GLY A 15 -41.21 -12.38 -33.40
C GLY A 15 -39.68 -12.23 -33.37
N LEU A 16 -39.01 -12.43 -34.51
CA LEU A 16 -37.56 -12.27 -34.62
C LEU A 16 -37.11 -10.82 -34.44
N VAL A 17 -37.81 -9.85 -35.04
CA VAL A 17 -37.50 -8.42 -34.87
C VAL A 17 -37.72 -8.00 -33.41
N PHE A 18 -38.82 -8.43 -32.78
CA PHE A 18 -39.08 -8.16 -31.37
C PHE A 18 -38.01 -8.75 -30.46
N ALA A 19 -37.60 -10.00 -30.68
CA ALA A 19 -36.53 -10.64 -29.93
C ALA A 19 -35.19 -9.89 -30.08
N ALA A 20 -34.86 -9.43 -31.28
CA ALA A 20 -33.65 -8.63 -31.53
C ALA A 20 -33.69 -7.28 -30.81
N VAL A 21 -34.83 -6.59 -30.79
CA VAL A 21 -35.00 -5.32 -30.06
C VAL A 21 -34.89 -5.53 -28.55
N VAL A 22 -35.51 -6.57 -28.01
CA VAL A 22 -35.41 -6.90 -26.57
C VAL A 22 -33.97 -7.27 -26.19
N ALA A 23 -33.26 -8.02 -27.04
CA ALA A 23 -31.85 -8.34 -26.83
C ALA A 23 -30.96 -7.09 -26.87
N ALA A 24 -31.21 -6.16 -27.81
CA ALA A 24 -30.50 -4.89 -27.89
C ALA A 24 -30.78 -3.99 -26.68
N ALA A 25 -32.03 -3.90 -26.25
CA ALA A 25 -32.41 -3.15 -25.05
C ALA A 25 -31.79 -3.76 -23.77
N GLY A 26 -31.81 -5.08 -23.65
CA GLY A 26 -31.13 -5.81 -22.57
C GLY A 26 -29.62 -5.58 -22.57
N TYR A 27 -29.00 -5.54 -23.75
CA TYR A 27 -27.58 -5.21 -23.90
C TYR A 27 -27.27 -3.78 -23.47
N LEU A 28 -28.10 -2.80 -23.86
CA LEU A 28 -27.95 -1.39 -23.45
C LEU A 28 -28.12 -1.23 -21.93
N LEU A 29 -29.12 -1.87 -21.33
CA LEU A 29 -29.31 -1.88 -19.86
C LEU A 29 -28.14 -2.53 -19.12
N GLN A 30 -27.59 -3.63 -19.66
CA GLN A 30 -26.41 -4.28 -19.09
C GLN A 30 -25.15 -3.40 -19.22
N GLN A 31 -25.05 -2.63 -20.31
CA GLN A 31 -23.97 -1.67 -20.53
C GLN A 31 -24.07 -0.48 -19.57
N GLU A 32 -25.28 0.02 -19.30
CA GLU A 32 -25.53 1.06 -18.29
C GLU A 32 -25.23 0.57 -16.88
N GLY A 33 -25.62 -0.66 -16.53
CA GLY A 33 -25.31 -1.27 -15.23
C GLY A 33 -23.80 -1.45 -14.99
N ARG A 34 -23.02 -1.72 -16.05
CA ARG A 34 -21.55 -1.74 -15.96
C ARG A 34 -20.96 -0.36 -15.73
N ARG A 35 -21.46 0.67 -16.42
CA ARG A 35 -21.04 2.07 -16.21
C ARG A 35 -21.36 2.56 -14.79
N GLY A 36 -22.51 2.18 -14.24
CA GLY A 36 -22.89 2.54 -12.87
C GLY A 36 -21.91 1.99 -11.83
N ARG A 37 -21.54 0.71 -11.92
CA ARG A 37 -20.59 0.08 -10.99
C ARG A 37 -19.19 0.68 -11.07
N GLU A 38 -18.73 1.01 -12.27
CA GLU A 38 -17.44 1.71 -12.44
C GLU A 38 -17.49 3.10 -11.80
N SER A 39 -18.60 3.83 -11.95
CA SER A 39 -18.80 5.14 -11.32
C SER A 39 -18.84 5.03 -9.79
N GLU A 40 -19.52 4.04 -9.23
CA GLU A 40 -19.57 3.81 -7.78
C GLU A 40 -18.19 3.43 -7.22
N LEU A 41 -17.44 2.57 -7.91
CA LEU A 41 -16.06 2.24 -7.53
C LEU A 41 -15.15 3.47 -7.57
N LEU A 42 -15.29 4.32 -8.59
CA LEU A 42 -14.53 5.57 -8.70
C LEU A 42 -14.90 6.57 -7.60
N LEU A 43 -16.17 6.64 -7.21
CA LEU A 43 -16.63 7.49 -6.11
C LEU A 43 -16.15 6.96 -4.75
N ALA A 44 -16.18 5.65 -4.53
CA ALA A 44 -15.63 5.04 -3.33
C ALA A 44 -14.12 5.28 -3.22
N GLU A 45 -13.37 5.11 -4.32
CA GLU A 45 -11.93 5.40 -4.38
C GLU A 45 -11.64 6.90 -4.15
N ALA A 46 -12.50 7.79 -4.63
CA ALA A 46 -12.38 9.23 -4.39
C ALA A 46 -12.67 9.60 -2.92
N ALA A 47 -13.65 8.94 -2.29
CA ALA A 47 -14.02 9.17 -0.90
C ALA A 47 -12.89 8.79 0.07
N ASP A 48 -12.29 7.61 -0.11
CA ASP A 48 -11.16 7.14 0.70
C ASP A 48 -9.93 8.05 0.56
N ASN A 49 -9.70 8.59 -0.64
CA ASN A 49 -8.58 9.51 -0.88
C ASN A 49 -8.81 10.92 -0.30
N SER A 50 -10.05 11.33 -0.05
CA SER A 50 -10.36 12.70 0.42
C SER A 50 -10.17 12.91 1.92
N SER A 51 -10.36 11.86 2.74
CA SER A 51 -10.41 11.99 4.20
C SER A 51 -9.04 11.96 4.88
N SER A 52 -8.01 11.45 4.20
CA SER A 52 -6.65 11.28 4.76
C SER A 52 -5.63 12.32 4.27
N SER A 53 -5.98 13.18 3.30
CA SER A 53 -5.00 14.01 2.57
C SER A 53 -4.87 15.45 3.05
N SER A 54 -5.69 15.91 4.01
CA SER A 54 -5.79 17.34 4.35
C SER A 54 -4.54 17.93 4.99
N SER A 55 -3.72 17.13 5.69
CA SER A 55 -2.46 17.57 6.29
C SER A 55 -1.24 17.39 5.38
N SER A 56 -1.24 16.37 4.51
CA SER A 56 -0.07 16.02 3.67
C SER A 56 0.05 16.86 2.39
N SER A 57 -0.97 17.63 2.03
CA SER A 57 -1.01 18.38 0.77
C SER A 57 -0.39 19.78 0.86
N ARG A 58 -0.16 20.30 2.07
CA ARG A 58 0.38 21.65 2.27
C ARG A 58 1.89 21.67 2.00
N ALA A 59 2.37 22.74 1.37
CA ALA A 59 3.81 22.94 1.18
C ALA A 59 4.55 22.96 2.54
N PRO A 60 5.77 22.38 2.61
CA PRO A 60 6.56 22.32 3.84
C PRO A 60 7.22 23.68 4.13
N LEU A 61 6.38 24.68 4.43
CA LEU A 61 6.79 26.09 4.58
C LEU A 61 7.88 26.28 5.63
N LYS A 62 7.85 25.46 6.69
CA LYS A 62 8.83 25.54 7.77
C LYS A 62 10.22 25.11 7.29
N GLU A 63 10.31 23.97 6.62
CA GLU A 63 11.57 23.43 6.10
C GLU A 63 12.13 24.29 4.95
N ILE A 64 11.24 24.86 4.13
CA ILE A 64 11.60 25.85 3.11
C ILE A 64 12.21 27.07 3.79
N GLN A 65 11.52 27.68 4.75
CA GLN A 65 11.97 28.88 5.44
C GLN A 65 13.29 28.66 6.21
N GLU A 66 13.42 27.56 6.94
CA GLU A 66 14.64 27.21 7.68
C GLU A 66 15.85 27.10 6.74
N TYR A 67 15.66 26.50 5.56
CA TYR A 67 16.70 26.43 4.53
C TYR A 67 17.03 27.80 3.94
N GLU A 68 16.02 28.60 3.56
CA GLU A 68 16.23 29.94 2.97
C GLU A 68 16.93 30.89 3.94
N GLU A 69 16.57 30.85 5.23
CA GLU A 69 17.24 31.65 6.27
C GLU A 69 18.70 31.26 6.43
N ALA A 70 19.01 29.95 6.47
CA ALA A 70 20.38 29.48 6.54
C ALA A 70 21.19 29.85 5.29
N ARG A 71 20.58 29.72 4.10
CA ARG A 71 21.17 30.12 2.81
C ARG A 71 21.51 31.60 2.80
N ARG A 72 20.57 32.48 3.21
CA ARG A 72 20.78 33.95 3.30
C ARG A 72 21.86 34.32 4.32
N GLN A 73 21.88 33.65 5.48
CA GLN A 73 22.92 33.90 6.49
C GLN A 73 24.33 33.61 5.95
N LEU A 74 24.48 32.50 5.23
CA LEU A 74 25.76 32.14 4.60
C LEU A 74 26.13 33.09 3.46
N PHE A 75 25.16 33.50 2.64
CA PHE A 75 25.39 34.50 1.61
C PHE A 75 25.88 35.83 2.21
N ASN A 76 25.20 36.33 3.24
CA ASN A 76 25.59 37.56 3.94
C ASN A 76 27.00 37.46 4.56
N LYS A 77 27.38 36.30 5.09
CA LYS A 77 28.73 36.05 5.62
C LYS A 77 29.78 36.14 4.50
N LEU A 78 29.50 35.61 3.31
CA LEU A 78 30.40 35.70 2.15
C LEU A 78 30.47 37.11 1.55
N LEU A 79 29.35 37.84 1.56
CA LEU A 79 29.27 39.23 1.14
C LEU A 79 30.15 40.12 2.04
N GLN A 80 30.08 39.93 3.37
CA GLN A 80 30.96 40.62 4.32
C GLN A 80 32.45 40.32 4.09
N GLN A 81 32.76 39.14 3.58
CA GLN A 81 34.13 38.73 3.21
C GLN A 81 34.55 39.19 1.81
N GLN A 82 33.68 39.90 1.07
CA GLN A 82 33.88 40.33 -0.32
C GLN A 82 34.17 39.17 -1.29
N GLN A 83 33.72 37.96 -0.98
CA GLN A 83 33.90 36.79 -1.87
C GLN A 83 32.80 36.68 -2.94
N VAL A 84 31.69 37.41 -2.75
CA VAL A 84 30.47 37.36 -3.55
C VAL A 84 29.92 38.79 -3.66
N GLN A 85 29.29 39.11 -4.79
CA GLN A 85 28.59 40.38 -5.01
C GLN A 85 27.08 40.19 -4.82
N GLU A 86 26.37 41.25 -4.43
CA GLU A 86 24.92 41.21 -4.15
C GLU A 86 24.09 40.71 -5.36
N GLU A 87 24.53 41.05 -6.57
CA GLU A 87 23.92 40.62 -7.83
C GLU A 87 23.99 39.10 -8.08
N GLU A 88 24.96 38.39 -7.50
CA GLU A 88 25.09 36.93 -7.68
C GLU A 88 23.97 36.13 -6.96
N GLU A 89 23.20 36.73 -6.04
CA GLU A 89 22.12 36.03 -5.32
C GLU A 89 20.93 35.69 -6.25
N TYR A 90 20.61 36.59 -7.19
CA TYR A 90 19.38 36.56 -7.98
C TYR A 90 19.53 35.92 -9.37
N ILE A 91 20.76 35.86 -9.89
CA ILE A 91 21.05 35.42 -11.28
C ILE A 91 20.74 33.92 -11.52
N SER A 92 20.59 33.11 -10.48
CA SER A 92 20.80 31.65 -10.63
C SER A 92 19.56 30.80 -10.95
N ILE A 93 18.33 31.31 -11.03
CA ILE A 93 17.15 30.45 -11.23
C ILE A 93 16.27 30.90 -12.39
N GLU A 94 15.90 32.18 -12.42
CA GLU A 94 14.95 32.70 -13.41
C GLU A 94 15.57 32.81 -14.81
N GLU A 95 16.85 33.18 -14.88
CA GLU A 95 17.62 33.26 -16.14
C GLU A 95 17.90 31.89 -16.75
N LEU A 96 18.20 30.87 -15.92
CA LEU A 96 18.35 29.50 -16.39
C LEU A 96 17.04 28.94 -16.95
N GLN A 97 15.90 29.33 -16.36
CA GLN A 97 14.60 28.85 -16.80
C GLN A 97 14.16 29.50 -18.12
N GLN A 98 14.43 30.80 -18.32
CA GLN A 98 14.18 31.47 -19.60
C GLN A 98 15.09 30.94 -20.72
N GLN A 99 16.30 30.51 -20.40
CA GLN A 99 17.23 30.00 -21.41
C GLN A 99 16.79 28.64 -21.97
N GLU A 100 16.20 27.73 -21.15
CA GLU A 100 15.71 26.43 -21.63
C GLU A 100 14.49 26.54 -22.56
N ASP A 101 13.59 27.50 -22.31
CA ASP A 101 12.39 27.67 -23.15
C ASP A 101 12.74 28.22 -24.54
N SER A 102 13.84 28.98 -24.67
CA SER A 102 14.28 29.58 -25.94
C SER A 102 14.91 28.59 -26.93
N VAL A 103 15.45 27.46 -26.46
CA VAL A 103 16.04 26.40 -27.31
C VAL A 103 15.03 25.33 -27.72
N SER A 104 13.83 25.32 -27.13
CA SER A 104 12.82 24.28 -27.33
C SER A 104 11.93 24.46 -28.57
N CYS A 105 11.99 25.60 -29.28
CA CYS A 105 11.03 25.93 -30.36
C CYS A 105 11.51 25.64 -31.80
N SER A 106 12.63 24.94 -31.99
CA SER A 106 13.15 24.60 -33.33
C SER A 106 12.83 23.17 -33.84
N SER A 107 12.05 22.38 -33.09
CA SER A 107 11.95 20.92 -33.32
C SER A 107 10.54 20.42 -33.69
N SER A 108 9.74 21.19 -34.42
CA SER A 108 8.40 20.74 -34.84
C SER A 108 8.04 21.18 -36.25
N SER A 109 8.78 20.65 -37.22
CA SER A 109 8.26 20.36 -38.57
C SER A 109 9.32 19.61 -39.36
N ASN A 110 9.16 18.29 -39.51
CA ASN A 110 9.47 17.54 -40.74
C ASN A 110 9.11 16.05 -40.59
N ASN A 111 7.85 15.75 -40.87
CA ASN A 111 7.46 14.46 -41.44
C ASN A 111 7.73 14.53 -42.94
N THR A 112 8.89 14.07 -43.40
CA THR A 112 9.03 13.63 -44.80
C THR A 112 10.12 12.58 -44.95
N SER A 113 9.77 11.55 -45.68
CA SER A 113 10.51 10.34 -45.99
C SER A 113 11.83 10.53 -46.75
N SER A 114 12.70 9.53 -46.59
CA SER A 114 13.70 8.99 -47.52
C SER A 114 15.06 9.70 -47.75
N SER A 115 16.05 8.80 -47.91
CA SER A 115 17.34 8.90 -48.61
C SER A 115 18.54 9.63 -47.97
N SER A 116 19.51 8.79 -47.59
CA SER A 116 20.96 8.85 -47.88
C SER A 116 21.74 10.16 -47.77
N SER A 117 22.91 10.00 -47.12
CA SER A 117 24.17 10.74 -47.31
C SER A 117 24.19 12.23 -46.97
N SER A 118 24.98 12.60 -45.96
CA SER A 118 26.29 13.27 -46.16
C SER A 118 26.77 13.86 -44.84
N SER A 119 27.95 13.42 -44.44
CA SER A 119 28.79 13.95 -43.37
C SER A 119 29.13 15.42 -43.62
N ASN A 120 28.60 16.33 -42.80
CA ASN A 120 29.12 17.69 -42.64
C ASN A 120 29.40 17.93 -41.16
N SER A 121 30.67 17.76 -40.80
CA SER A 121 31.27 18.15 -39.53
C SER A 121 31.54 19.66 -39.54
N SER A 122 30.51 20.45 -39.21
CA SER A 122 30.65 21.88 -38.95
C SER A 122 31.10 22.07 -37.50
N SER A 123 32.40 22.30 -37.33
CA SER A 123 33.07 22.70 -36.10
C SER A 123 32.51 24.04 -35.64
N SER A 124 31.34 24.01 -35.00
CA SER A 124 30.77 25.17 -34.34
C SER A 124 31.64 25.41 -33.13
N SER A 125 32.45 26.48 -33.19
CA SER A 125 33.17 27.05 -32.07
C SER A 125 32.14 27.44 -31.01
N SER A 126 31.75 26.47 -30.18
CA SER A 126 31.04 26.68 -28.94
C SER A 126 31.94 27.56 -28.08
N SER A 127 31.72 28.86 -28.17
CA SER A 127 32.03 29.81 -27.12
C SER A 127 31.57 29.14 -25.84
N ARG A 128 32.52 28.62 -25.06
CA ARG A 128 32.21 27.96 -23.79
C ARG A 128 31.63 29.07 -22.94
N ILE A 129 30.31 29.17 -22.92
CA ILE A 129 29.58 29.98 -21.96
C ILE A 129 29.94 29.34 -20.64
N THR A 130 30.98 29.86 -20.00
CA THR A 130 31.34 29.49 -18.64
C THR A 130 30.24 30.10 -17.80
N THR A 131 29.19 29.33 -17.55
CA THR A 131 28.17 29.70 -16.58
C THR A 131 28.91 30.06 -15.29
N PRO A 132 28.67 31.26 -14.72
CA PRO A 132 29.35 31.69 -13.52
C PRO A 132 29.23 30.60 -12.45
N THR A 133 30.33 30.34 -11.73
CA THR A 133 30.33 29.30 -10.70
C THR A 133 29.40 29.76 -9.57
N PRO A 134 28.38 28.95 -9.19
CA PRO A 134 27.43 29.35 -8.16
C PRO A 134 28.14 29.64 -6.84
N TRP A 135 27.68 30.68 -6.14
CA TRP A 135 28.34 31.18 -4.92
C TRP A 135 28.39 30.12 -3.82
N GLN A 136 27.44 29.17 -3.79
CA GLN A 136 27.38 28.05 -2.84
C GLN A 136 28.67 27.19 -2.87
N ARG A 137 29.40 27.17 -4.00
CA ARG A 137 30.68 26.45 -4.11
C ARG A 137 31.82 27.19 -3.41
N ARG A 138 31.69 28.50 -3.21
CA ARG A 138 32.67 29.36 -2.54
C ARG A 138 32.63 29.25 -1.01
N ILE A 139 31.62 28.56 -0.44
CA ILE A 139 31.56 28.27 1.00
C ILE A 139 32.79 27.42 1.39
N THR A 140 33.74 28.04 2.08
CA THR A 140 35.01 27.43 2.53
C THR A 140 34.83 26.60 3.79
N ASP A 141 33.91 27.01 4.66
CA ASP A 141 33.63 26.32 5.93
C ASP A 141 32.87 25.01 5.68
N ALA A 142 33.49 23.90 6.08
CA ALA A 142 32.95 22.57 5.90
C ALA A 142 31.71 22.30 6.78
N GLU A 143 31.61 22.94 7.94
CA GLU A 143 30.47 22.78 8.85
C GLU A 143 29.22 23.46 8.31
N ASP A 144 29.38 24.70 7.85
CA ASP A 144 28.33 25.48 7.19
C ASP A 144 27.79 24.76 5.95
N ARG A 145 28.70 24.21 5.11
CA ARG A 145 28.31 23.41 3.95
C ARG A 145 27.52 22.16 4.36
N LYS A 146 27.97 21.41 5.38
CA LYS A 146 27.24 20.22 5.88
C LYS A 146 25.86 20.59 6.41
N LYS A 147 25.75 21.68 7.15
CA LYS A 147 24.48 22.20 7.68
C LYS A 147 23.51 22.54 6.55
N LEU A 148 23.98 23.27 5.53
CA LEU A 148 23.17 23.63 4.36
C LEU A 148 22.68 22.38 3.60
N LYS A 149 23.58 21.40 3.38
CA LYS A 149 23.22 20.11 2.77
C LYS A 149 22.11 19.39 3.56
N LEU A 150 22.27 19.31 4.89
CA LEU A 150 21.29 18.67 5.76
C LEU A 150 19.92 19.34 5.71
N LEU A 151 19.88 20.68 5.71
CA LEU A 151 18.63 21.44 5.61
C LEU A 151 17.96 21.24 4.24
N LEU A 152 18.73 21.21 3.15
CA LEU A 152 18.19 20.91 1.82
C LEU A 152 17.61 19.50 1.76
N MET A 153 18.29 18.51 2.36
CA MET A 153 17.76 17.14 2.47
C MET A 153 16.47 17.08 3.28
N ARG A 154 16.34 17.85 4.38
CA ARG A 154 15.10 17.93 5.16
C ARG A 154 13.95 18.52 4.34
N ARG A 155 14.21 19.61 3.60
CA ARG A 155 13.25 20.22 2.66
C ARG A 155 12.81 19.21 1.59
N ALA A 156 13.74 18.45 1.03
CA ALA A 156 13.44 17.38 0.07
C ALA A 156 12.61 16.26 0.68
N LEU A 157 12.99 15.76 1.87
CA LEU A 157 12.24 14.72 2.59
C LEU A 157 10.80 15.13 2.87
N ALA A 158 10.56 16.38 3.24
CA ALA A 158 9.23 16.90 3.50
C ALA A 158 8.34 16.98 2.24
N ASN A 159 8.95 17.12 1.05
CA ASN A 159 8.23 17.12 -0.23
C ASN A 159 7.92 15.71 -0.76
N ILE A 160 8.62 14.65 -0.32
CA ILE A 160 8.39 13.28 -0.83
C ILE A 160 6.97 12.75 -0.59
N PRO A 161 6.37 12.86 0.61
CA PRO A 161 5.00 12.42 0.83
C PRO A 161 3.99 13.12 -0.11
N ARG A 162 4.19 14.43 -0.32
CA ARG A 162 3.36 15.22 -1.25
C ARG A 162 3.51 14.73 -2.69
N TRP A 163 4.73 14.43 -3.13
CA TRP A 163 4.98 13.86 -4.44
C TRP A 163 4.34 12.48 -4.63
N LEU A 164 4.45 11.58 -3.64
CA LEU A 164 3.81 10.27 -3.67
C LEU A 164 2.28 10.38 -3.73
N SER A 165 1.70 11.33 -2.98
CA SER A 165 0.26 11.58 -3.00
C SER A 165 -0.23 12.14 -4.34
N ILE A 166 0.45 13.15 -4.89
CA ILE A 166 0.06 13.75 -6.19
C ILE A 166 0.24 12.75 -7.34
N SER A 167 1.37 12.02 -7.36
CA SER A 167 1.65 11.04 -8.41
C SER A 167 0.65 9.88 -8.42
N SER A 168 0.29 9.35 -7.26
CA SER A 168 -0.73 8.29 -7.14
C SER A 168 -2.13 8.79 -7.51
N ALA A 169 -2.49 10.02 -7.14
CA ALA A 169 -3.81 10.60 -7.42
C ALA A 169 -4.01 11.05 -8.88
N SER A 170 -2.93 11.25 -9.64
CA SER A 170 -2.97 11.85 -10.98
C SER A 170 -3.88 11.09 -11.95
N ASN A 171 -3.71 9.77 -12.05
CA ASN A 171 -4.49 8.93 -12.97
C ASN A 171 -5.98 8.90 -12.60
N THR A 172 -6.30 8.74 -11.32
CA THR A 172 -7.69 8.67 -10.84
C THR A 172 -8.40 10.00 -11.07
N LYS A 173 -7.75 11.14 -10.73
CA LYS A 173 -8.31 12.48 -10.97
C LYS A 173 -8.50 12.78 -12.46
N TYR A 174 -7.55 12.38 -13.30
CA TYR A 174 -7.69 12.54 -14.75
C TYR A 174 -8.88 11.77 -15.32
N ARG A 175 -9.09 10.53 -14.86
CA ARG A 175 -10.26 9.73 -15.26
C ARG A 175 -11.56 10.38 -14.83
N LEU A 176 -11.66 10.84 -13.59
CA LEU A 176 -12.85 11.53 -13.08
C LEU A 176 -13.15 12.80 -13.89
N TYR A 177 -12.12 13.58 -14.22
CA TYR A 177 -12.25 14.76 -15.09
C TYR A 177 -12.77 14.40 -16.48
N LYS A 178 -12.17 13.39 -17.13
CA LYS A 178 -12.57 12.93 -18.46
C LYS A 178 -14.03 12.46 -18.52
N HIS A 179 -14.53 11.86 -17.44
CA HIS A 179 -15.91 11.40 -17.33
C HIS A 179 -16.90 12.48 -16.86
N GLY A 180 -16.45 13.72 -16.66
CA GLY A 180 -17.30 14.83 -16.19
C GLY A 180 -17.73 14.71 -14.72
N LEU A 181 -17.10 13.80 -13.95
CA LEU A 181 -17.37 13.62 -12.52
C LEU A 181 -16.56 14.60 -11.66
N LEU A 182 -15.45 15.13 -12.18
CA LEU A 182 -14.64 16.17 -11.53
C LEU A 182 -14.78 17.49 -12.29
N GLN A 183 -15.15 18.56 -11.60
CA GLN A 183 -15.25 19.88 -12.20
C GLN A 183 -13.89 20.38 -12.72
N GLN A 184 -13.91 21.12 -13.84
CA GLN A 184 -12.70 21.67 -14.46
C GLN A 184 -11.85 22.52 -13.49
N GLN A 185 -12.47 23.31 -12.62
CA GLN A 185 -11.76 24.13 -11.64
C GLN A 185 -10.88 23.29 -10.71
N TYR A 186 -11.39 22.16 -10.18
CA TYR A 186 -10.62 21.26 -9.33
C TYR A 186 -9.48 20.57 -10.08
N TRP A 187 -9.70 20.23 -11.35
CA TRP A 187 -8.66 19.66 -12.21
C TRP A 187 -7.53 20.68 -12.46
N CYS A 188 -7.86 21.93 -12.79
CA CYS A 188 -6.87 23.00 -12.95
C CYS A 188 -6.08 23.24 -11.66
N CYS A 189 -6.75 23.31 -10.50
CA CYS A 189 -6.07 23.45 -9.21
C CYS A 189 -5.13 22.27 -8.93
N PHE A 190 -5.50 21.05 -9.30
CA PHE A 190 -4.64 19.87 -9.15
C PHE A 190 -3.40 19.95 -10.06
N LEU A 191 -3.57 20.35 -11.33
CA LEU A 191 -2.45 20.56 -12.24
C LEU A 191 -1.49 21.65 -11.73
N GLN A 192 -2.03 22.77 -11.22
CA GLN A 192 -1.22 23.81 -10.59
C GLN A 192 -0.40 23.26 -9.43
N GLN A 193 -1.04 22.49 -8.53
CA GLN A 193 -0.33 21.87 -7.39
C GLN A 193 0.77 20.91 -7.82
N GLN A 194 0.57 20.17 -8.92
CA GLN A 194 1.56 19.29 -9.52
C GLN A 194 2.72 20.08 -10.12
N GLU A 195 2.43 21.17 -10.83
CA GLU A 195 3.43 22.07 -11.41
C GLU A 195 4.27 22.75 -10.31
N ASP A 196 3.63 23.31 -9.29
CA ASP A 196 4.32 23.95 -8.16
C ASP A 196 5.25 22.97 -7.44
N LEU A 197 4.82 21.72 -7.26
CA LEU A 197 5.67 20.68 -6.69
C LEU A 197 6.85 20.34 -7.63
N ASN A 198 6.62 20.24 -8.94
CA ASN A 198 7.70 19.95 -9.89
C ASN A 198 8.73 21.10 -9.94
N LYS A 199 8.28 22.36 -9.86
CA LYS A 199 9.16 23.53 -9.73
C LYS A 199 10.01 23.41 -8.48
N GLU A 200 9.38 23.13 -7.34
CA GLU A 200 10.09 22.94 -6.06
C GLU A 200 11.13 21.80 -6.12
N LEU A 201 10.80 20.66 -6.73
CA LEU A 201 11.75 19.55 -6.90
C LEU A 201 12.90 19.91 -7.86
N LYS A 202 12.64 20.69 -8.91
CA LYS A 202 13.67 21.22 -9.81
C LYS A 202 14.60 22.16 -9.05
N LEU A 203 14.07 23.10 -8.26
CA LEU A 203 14.85 24.00 -7.40
C LEU A 203 15.77 23.24 -6.45
N ILE A 204 15.26 22.20 -5.78
CA ILE A 204 16.06 21.37 -4.88
C ILE A 204 17.21 20.68 -5.62
N LYS A 205 16.95 20.18 -6.84
CA LYS A 205 17.97 19.55 -7.69
C LYS A 205 19.05 20.56 -8.08
N ASP A 206 18.65 21.74 -8.52
CA ASP A 206 19.57 22.78 -9.00
C ASP A 206 20.41 23.35 -7.84
N GLU A 207 19.81 23.58 -6.67
CA GLU A 207 20.53 23.97 -5.45
C GLU A 207 21.49 22.89 -4.96
N ALA A 208 21.11 21.60 -5.06
CA ALA A 208 22.01 20.50 -4.73
C ALA A 208 23.23 20.48 -5.68
N GLU A 209 23.01 20.64 -6.98
CA GLU A 209 24.09 20.72 -7.98
C GLU A 209 24.99 21.96 -7.78
N ALA A 210 24.39 23.07 -7.32
CA ALA A 210 25.13 24.27 -6.94
C ALA A 210 26.05 24.00 -5.74
N ILE A 211 25.56 23.32 -4.69
CA ILE A 211 26.34 23.00 -3.49
C ILE A 211 27.45 21.98 -3.79
N GLU A 212 27.14 20.91 -4.52
CA GLU A 212 28.07 19.83 -4.83
C GLU A 212 27.83 19.27 -6.23
N ARG A 213 28.90 19.11 -7.02
CA ARG A 213 28.82 18.59 -8.39
C ARG A 213 28.23 17.18 -8.38
N HIS A 214 27.32 16.92 -9.31
CA HIS A 214 26.58 15.65 -9.48
C HIS A 214 25.63 15.28 -8.33
N TRP A 215 25.50 16.12 -7.29
CA TRP A 215 24.62 15.81 -6.17
C TRP A 215 23.15 16.02 -6.52
N GLY A 216 22.84 16.90 -7.47
CA GLY A 216 21.46 17.11 -7.95
C GLY A 216 20.82 15.84 -8.52
N GLU A 217 21.61 14.95 -9.13
CA GLU A 217 21.09 13.72 -9.73
C GLU A 217 20.82 12.60 -8.71
N THR A 218 21.46 12.64 -7.54
CA THR A 218 21.39 11.59 -6.52
C THR A 218 20.51 11.99 -5.34
N ILE A 219 20.44 13.28 -4.98
CA ILE A 219 19.73 13.76 -3.79
C ILE A 219 18.30 13.23 -3.68
N LEU A 220 17.50 13.33 -4.75
CA LEU A 220 16.10 12.88 -4.71
C LEU A 220 15.98 11.36 -4.55
N ARG A 221 16.91 10.57 -5.14
CA ARG A 221 16.93 9.11 -4.98
C ARG A 221 17.26 8.72 -3.54
N ASP A 222 18.27 9.37 -2.95
CA ASP A 222 18.69 9.14 -1.57
C ASP A 222 17.59 9.51 -0.57
N VAL A 223 16.91 10.63 -0.81
CA VAL A 223 15.80 11.12 0.00
C VAL A 223 14.59 10.16 -0.08
N ILE A 224 14.26 9.63 -1.26
CA ILE A 224 13.20 8.61 -1.41
C ILE A 224 13.56 7.33 -0.64
N LEU A 225 14.81 6.88 -0.73
CA LEU A 225 15.29 5.70 0.00
C LEU A 225 15.18 5.93 1.52
N LEU A 226 15.60 7.10 1.99
CA LEU A 226 15.54 7.47 3.40
C LEU A 226 14.10 7.57 3.92
N HIS A 227 13.19 8.16 3.14
CA HIS A 227 11.76 8.17 3.46
C HIS A 227 11.20 6.75 3.60
N ARG A 228 11.50 5.85 2.65
CA ARG A 228 11.05 4.45 2.69
C ARG A 228 11.62 3.69 3.89
N LEU A 229 12.87 3.94 4.23
CA LEU A 229 13.50 3.37 5.42
C LEU A 229 12.79 3.84 6.70
N GLY A 230 12.48 5.14 6.80
CA GLY A 230 11.73 5.72 7.91
C GLY A 230 10.35 5.11 8.07
N GLU A 231 9.60 4.95 6.97
CA GLU A 231 8.28 4.30 7.01
C GLU A 231 8.36 2.83 7.44
N THR A 232 9.37 2.10 6.96
CA THR A 232 9.61 0.71 7.38
C THR A 232 9.90 0.62 8.88
N GLN A 233 10.68 1.55 9.44
CA GLN A 233 10.95 1.60 10.88
C GLN A 233 9.70 1.93 11.70
N LYS A 234 8.89 2.91 11.28
CA LYS A 234 7.61 3.25 11.94
C LYS A 234 6.67 2.03 11.96
N GLN A 235 6.57 1.31 10.86
CA GLN A 235 5.76 0.08 10.77
C GLN A 235 6.26 -1.00 11.74
N ARG A 236 7.58 -1.23 11.81
CA ARG A 236 8.18 -2.17 12.76
C ARG A 236 7.85 -1.81 14.21
N HIS A 237 7.98 -0.53 14.58
CA HIS A 237 7.63 -0.08 15.93
C HIS A 237 6.14 -0.26 16.24
N LYS A 238 5.24 0.03 15.29
CA LYS A 238 3.80 -0.19 15.47
C LYS A 238 3.47 -1.67 15.69
N ILE A 239 4.08 -2.56 14.90
CA ILE A 239 3.91 -4.02 15.05
C ILE A 239 4.44 -4.49 16.41
N GLN A 240 5.61 -3.99 16.83
CA GLN A 240 6.19 -4.34 18.12
C GLN A 240 5.29 -3.91 19.29
N GLN A 241 4.73 -2.69 19.23
CA GLN A 241 3.78 -2.20 20.23
C GLN A 241 2.49 -3.03 20.26
N GLN A 242 1.95 -3.40 19.09
CA GLN A 242 0.77 -4.26 19.03
C GLN A 242 1.03 -5.66 19.60
N GLN A 243 2.21 -6.24 19.37
CA GLN A 243 2.59 -7.52 19.96
C GLN A 243 2.68 -7.46 21.49
N GLN A 244 3.24 -6.38 22.04
CA GLN A 244 3.29 -6.18 23.50
C GLN A 244 1.88 -6.09 24.10
N GLN A 245 1.00 -5.30 23.50
CA GLN A 245 -0.40 -5.19 23.94
C GLN A 245 -1.15 -6.54 23.88
N GLN A 246 -0.91 -7.34 22.84
CA GLN A 246 -1.49 -8.68 22.74
C GLN A 246 -0.97 -9.63 23.84
N GLN A 247 0.32 -9.57 24.16
CA GLN A 247 0.90 -10.37 25.23
C GLN A 247 0.34 -9.99 26.60
N GLU A 248 0.20 -8.70 26.89
CA GLU A 248 -0.40 -8.21 28.13
C GLU A 248 -1.86 -8.64 28.26
N MET A 249 -2.64 -8.52 27.19
CA MET A 249 -4.04 -8.99 27.15
C MET A 249 -4.13 -10.50 27.39
N GLN A 250 -3.22 -11.27 26.80
CA GLN A 250 -3.17 -12.72 27.00
C GLN A 250 -2.80 -13.09 28.44
N GLN A 251 -1.85 -12.38 29.06
CA GLN A 251 -1.48 -12.59 30.46
C GLN A 251 -2.61 -12.22 31.41
N GLN A 252 -3.31 -11.11 31.19
CA GLN A 252 -4.48 -10.73 31.98
C GLN A 252 -5.60 -11.77 31.86
N GLN A 253 -5.84 -12.30 30.66
CA GLN A 253 -6.84 -13.34 30.46
C GLN A 253 -6.48 -14.63 31.21
N GLN A 254 -5.18 -15.00 31.24
CA GLN A 254 -4.72 -16.15 32.02
C GLN A 254 -4.86 -15.91 33.54
N GLN A 255 -4.55 -14.72 34.03
CA GLN A 255 -4.71 -14.37 35.45
C GLN A 255 -6.18 -14.43 35.88
N GLN A 256 -7.10 -13.88 35.09
CA GLN A 256 -8.54 -13.95 35.37
C GLN A 256 -9.05 -15.40 35.39
N GLN A 257 -8.54 -16.26 34.51
CA GLN A 257 -8.89 -17.69 34.53
C GLN A 257 -8.37 -18.39 35.80
N GLN A 258 -7.15 -18.06 36.25
CA GLN A 258 -6.60 -18.61 37.50
C GLN A 258 -7.37 -18.13 38.72
N GLU A 259 -7.73 -16.85 38.78
CA GLU A 259 -8.52 -16.28 39.87
C GLU A 259 -9.93 -16.90 39.94
N MET A 260 -10.58 -17.09 38.79
CA MET A 260 -11.88 -17.76 38.69
C MET A 260 -11.79 -19.22 39.18
N GLN A 261 -10.73 -19.95 38.82
CA GLN A 261 -10.51 -21.32 39.32
C GLN A 261 -10.30 -21.35 40.83
N MET A 262 -9.51 -20.42 41.37
CA MET A 262 -9.25 -20.31 42.81
C MET A 262 -10.53 -19.99 43.59
N GLN A 263 -11.33 -19.04 43.08
CA GLN A 263 -12.62 -18.69 43.67
C GLN A 263 -13.61 -19.85 43.63
N GLN A 264 -13.60 -20.64 42.55
CA GLN A 264 -14.44 -21.84 42.43
C GLN A 264 -14.02 -22.92 43.45
N GLN A 265 -12.72 -23.16 43.64
CA GLN A 265 -12.22 -24.06 44.68
C GLN A 265 -12.60 -23.57 46.09
N GLN A 266 -12.44 -22.28 46.38
CA GLN A 266 -12.77 -21.72 47.68
C GLN A 266 -14.27 -21.84 47.99
N LYS A 267 -15.13 -21.63 46.98
CA LYS A 267 -16.58 -21.81 47.11
C LYS A 267 -16.96 -23.27 47.36
N GLN A 268 -16.28 -24.23 46.71
CA GLN A 268 -16.46 -25.66 46.99
C GLN A 268 -16.04 -26.01 48.42
N GLN A 269 -14.93 -25.47 48.92
CA GLN A 269 -14.50 -25.69 50.31
C GLN A 269 -15.49 -25.09 51.31
N GLN A 270 -16.02 -23.88 51.07
CA GLN A 270 -17.07 -23.30 51.91
C GLN A 270 -18.36 -24.11 51.89
N GLN A 271 -18.78 -24.61 50.73
CA GLN A 271 -19.94 -25.50 50.63
C GLN A 271 -19.73 -26.78 51.43
N GLN A 272 -18.56 -27.42 51.34
CA GLN A 272 -18.23 -28.59 52.15
C GLN A 272 -18.25 -28.29 53.66
N GLN A 273 -17.78 -27.11 54.09
CA GLN A 273 -17.86 -26.70 55.49
C GLN A 273 -19.30 -26.43 55.95
N GLN A 274 -20.13 -25.79 55.12
CA GLN A 274 -21.55 -25.58 55.40
C GLN A 274 -22.32 -26.91 55.42
N GLU A 275 -22.00 -27.84 54.53
CA GLU A 275 -22.53 -29.20 54.53
C GLU A 275 -22.08 -29.98 55.78
N MET A 276 -20.85 -29.80 56.25
CA MET A 276 -20.41 -30.39 57.53
C MET A 276 -21.17 -29.80 58.73
N GLN A 277 -21.53 -28.52 58.71
CA GLN A 277 -22.32 -27.89 59.77
C GLN A 277 -23.81 -28.28 59.71
N LYS A 278 -24.43 -28.34 58.52
CA LYS A 278 -25.81 -28.83 58.33
C LYS A 278 -25.92 -30.35 58.53
N GLY A 279 -24.86 -31.09 58.22
CA GLY A 279 -24.74 -32.53 58.45
C GLY A 279 -24.69 -32.92 59.93
N GLY A 280 -24.50 -31.97 60.87
CA GLY A 280 -24.68 -32.23 62.30
C GLY A 280 -26.09 -32.68 62.68
N GLN A 281 -27.12 -32.30 61.90
CA GLN A 281 -28.51 -32.72 62.13
C GLN A 281 -29.03 -33.73 61.09
N SER A 282 -28.36 -33.90 59.94
CA SER A 282 -28.81 -34.77 58.84
C SER A 282 -27.96 -36.05 58.65
N LYS A 283 -26.99 -36.33 59.53
CA LYS A 283 -26.13 -37.54 59.48
C LYS A 283 -26.85 -38.87 59.70
N HIS A 284 -28.10 -38.89 60.16
CA HIS A 284 -28.85 -40.13 60.30
C HIS A 284 -29.52 -40.59 58.99
N MET A 285 -29.89 -39.68 58.08
CA MET A 285 -30.71 -40.04 56.91
C MET A 285 -29.89 -40.27 55.63
N GLU A 286 -28.68 -39.70 55.54
CA GLU A 286 -27.91 -39.66 54.28
C GLU A 286 -26.93 -40.83 54.10
N ILE A 287 -26.50 -41.47 55.21
CA ILE A 287 -25.68 -42.70 55.16
C ILE A 287 -26.40 -43.83 54.40
N GLN A 288 -27.74 -43.89 54.47
CA GLN A 288 -28.52 -44.92 53.78
C GLN A 288 -28.65 -44.66 52.28
N LYS A 289 -28.59 -43.40 51.85
CA LYS A 289 -28.74 -43.02 50.43
C LYS A 289 -27.41 -43.06 49.68
N GLN A 290 -26.30 -42.74 50.36
CA GLN A 290 -24.96 -42.74 49.78
C GLN A 290 -24.45 -44.15 49.46
N GLN A 291 -24.90 -45.17 50.21
CA GLN A 291 -24.56 -46.57 49.92
C GLN A 291 -25.20 -47.08 48.61
N GLN A 292 -26.37 -46.56 48.24
CA GLN A 292 -27.11 -46.99 47.04
C GLN A 292 -26.53 -46.37 45.75
N VAL A 293 -26.11 -45.10 45.80
CA VAL A 293 -25.55 -44.39 44.63
C VAL A 293 -24.14 -44.87 44.29
N GLN A 294 -23.38 -45.31 45.30
CA GLN A 294 -22.02 -45.80 45.10
C GLN A 294 -22.00 -47.15 44.34
N GLN A 295 -23.00 -48.02 44.55
CA GLN A 295 -23.15 -49.25 43.77
C GLN A 295 -23.54 -48.99 42.30
N GLN A 296 -24.41 -48.02 42.04
CA GLN A 296 -24.79 -47.65 40.66
C GLN A 296 -23.62 -47.03 39.88
N THR A 297 -22.82 -46.19 40.53
CA THR A 297 -21.70 -45.48 39.86
C THR A 297 -20.56 -46.43 39.48
N GLN A 298 -20.31 -47.49 40.27
CA GLN A 298 -19.33 -48.51 39.92
C GLN A 298 -19.77 -49.33 38.70
N HIS A 299 -21.06 -49.68 38.61
CA HIS A 299 -21.59 -50.46 37.48
C HIS A 299 -21.49 -49.69 36.16
N GLN A 300 -21.75 -48.37 36.19
CA GLN A 300 -21.68 -47.52 35.00
C GLN A 300 -20.25 -47.31 34.49
N LYS A 301 -19.27 -47.12 35.40
CA LYS A 301 -17.85 -47.01 35.01
C LYS A 301 -17.33 -48.29 34.36
N GLN A 302 -17.74 -49.46 34.85
CA GLN A 302 -17.30 -50.74 34.30
C GLN A 302 -17.83 -50.96 32.87
N GLN A 303 -19.06 -50.53 32.59
CA GLN A 303 -19.67 -50.60 31.26
C GLN A 303 -19.00 -49.63 30.25
N GLN A 304 -18.63 -48.43 30.69
CA GLN A 304 -17.92 -47.46 29.86
C GLN A 304 -16.51 -47.94 29.48
N GLN A 305 -15.83 -48.61 30.42
CA GLN A 305 -14.48 -49.15 30.18
C GLN A 305 -14.49 -50.27 29.11
N GLN A 306 -15.52 -51.13 29.12
CA GLN A 306 -15.68 -52.16 28.07
C GLN A 306 -15.93 -51.56 26.69
N GLN A 307 -16.75 -50.51 26.57
CA GLN A 307 -16.98 -49.83 25.28
C GLN A 307 -15.70 -49.20 24.72
N GLN A 308 -14.89 -48.59 25.59
CA GLN A 308 -13.65 -47.95 25.17
C GLN A 308 -12.58 -48.96 24.72
N GLN A 309 -12.59 -50.17 25.29
CA GLN A 309 -11.73 -51.27 24.82
C GLN A 309 -12.17 -51.79 23.44
N GLN A 310 -13.48 -51.94 23.19
CA GLN A 310 -13.98 -52.34 21.86
C GLN A 310 -13.65 -51.32 20.76
N GLN A 311 -13.71 -50.02 21.06
CA GLN A 311 -13.34 -48.98 20.10
C GLN A 311 -11.86 -49.02 19.73
N ARG A 312 -10.96 -49.24 20.70
CA ARG A 312 -9.53 -49.39 20.44
C ARG A 312 -9.23 -50.61 19.56
N GLN A 313 -9.90 -51.73 19.79
CA GLN A 313 -9.74 -52.92 18.92
C GLN A 313 -10.21 -52.66 17.48
N ARG A 314 -11.31 -51.92 17.28
CA ARG A 314 -11.76 -51.54 15.92
C ARG A 314 -10.78 -50.62 15.21
N GLN A 315 -10.18 -49.65 15.92
CA GLN A 315 -9.18 -48.77 15.34
C GLN A 315 -7.91 -49.52 14.93
N GLN A 316 -7.45 -50.47 15.75
CA GLN A 316 -6.30 -51.31 15.41
C GLN A 316 -6.58 -52.19 14.18
N GLN A 317 -7.77 -52.76 14.05
CA GLN A 317 -8.16 -53.51 12.85
C GLN A 317 -8.21 -52.63 11.59
N GLN A 318 -8.67 -51.37 11.69
CA GLN A 318 -8.68 -50.44 10.56
C GLN A 318 -7.27 -50.01 10.14
N GLN A 319 -6.34 -49.83 11.07
CA GLN A 319 -4.94 -49.55 10.75
C GLN A 319 -4.28 -50.73 10.03
N GLN A 320 -4.47 -51.95 10.51
CA GLN A 320 -3.96 -53.15 9.84
C GLN A 320 -4.54 -53.32 8.42
N GLN A 321 -5.82 -52.97 8.19
CA GLN A 321 -6.42 -52.98 6.86
C GLN A 321 -5.91 -51.86 5.94
N ARG A 322 -5.49 -50.71 6.49
CA ARG A 322 -4.88 -49.62 5.71
C ARG A 322 -3.45 -49.98 5.31
N GLU A 323 -2.66 -50.54 6.22
CA GLU A 323 -1.29 -50.98 5.96
C GLU A 323 -1.25 -52.17 4.97
N ALA A 324 -2.27 -53.02 4.96
CA ALA A 324 -2.42 -54.06 3.94
C ALA A 324 -2.77 -53.52 2.54
N LYS A 325 -3.31 -52.29 2.42
CA LYS A 325 -3.67 -51.66 1.14
C LYS A 325 -2.56 -50.77 0.56
N THR A 326 -1.71 -50.17 1.37
CA THR A 326 -0.58 -49.34 0.89
C THR A 326 0.65 -50.15 0.46
N ASN A 327 0.66 -51.48 0.63
CA ASN A 327 1.75 -52.35 0.20
C ASN A 327 1.51 -53.09 -1.13
N ARG A 328 0.43 -52.76 -1.86
CA ARG A 328 0.17 -53.25 -3.22
C ARG A 328 -0.12 -52.09 -4.17
N GLY A 329 0.93 -51.59 -4.80
CA GLY A 329 0.82 -50.81 -6.02
C GLY A 329 1.36 -49.40 -5.90
N ASP A 330 2.68 -49.25 -5.98
CA ASP A 330 3.24 -48.26 -6.90
C ASP A 330 4.67 -48.67 -7.30
N LYS A 331 4.75 -49.37 -8.43
CA LYS A 331 5.99 -49.67 -9.15
C LYS A 331 5.75 -49.22 -10.60
N GLY A 332 6.62 -48.33 -11.08
CA GLY A 332 6.79 -47.99 -12.50
C GLY A 332 6.03 -46.72 -12.90
N GLU A 333 6.57 -45.82 -13.72
CA GLU A 333 7.72 -45.83 -14.61
C GLU A 333 8.04 -44.38 -15.01
N GLY A 334 9.10 -44.20 -15.81
CA GLY A 334 9.54 -42.96 -16.46
C GLY A 334 8.40 -42.09 -17.03
N THR A 335 8.66 -40.85 -17.41
CA THR A 335 9.23 -40.59 -18.75
C THR A 335 9.61 -39.11 -18.91
N GLN A 336 10.74 -38.87 -19.57
CA GLN A 336 11.22 -37.58 -20.09
C GLN A 336 10.36 -37.06 -21.25
N HIS A 337 10.12 -35.74 -21.34
CA HIS A 337 10.02 -34.94 -22.60
C HIS A 337 9.90 -33.46 -22.18
N LYS A 338 10.81 -32.52 -22.50
CA LYS A 338 11.37 -32.01 -23.77
C LYS A 338 10.32 -31.36 -24.69
N GLN A 339 10.70 -30.17 -25.17
CA GLN A 339 10.19 -29.39 -26.33
C GLN A 339 9.08 -28.36 -26.04
N THR A 340 9.42 -27.05 -26.02
CA THR A 340 9.51 -26.11 -27.16
C THR A 340 8.16 -25.87 -27.84
N ASN A 341 7.68 -24.63 -27.94
CA ASN A 341 7.91 -23.69 -29.05
C ASN A 341 6.87 -22.54 -29.08
N LYS A 342 7.36 -21.39 -29.55
CA LYS A 342 6.73 -20.39 -30.46
C LYS A 342 5.35 -19.80 -30.11
N LYS A 343 5.25 -18.48 -29.93
CA LYS A 343 5.36 -17.39 -30.93
C LYS A 343 4.08 -17.23 -31.76
N LYS A 344 3.70 -15.95 -31.89
CA LYS A 344 2.71 -15.28 -32.76
C LYS A 344 1.45 -14.89 -31.97
N GLN A 345 0.97 -13.65 -32.04
CA GLN A 345 1.24 -12.59 -33.02
C GLN A 345 1.09 -11.21 -32.38
#